data_AF-A0A836TD70-F1
#
_entry.id   AF-A0A836TD70-F1
#
_cell.length_a   1.000
_cell.length_b   1.000
_cell.length_c   1.000
_cell.angle_alpha   90.00
_cell.angle_beta   90.00
_cell.angle_gamma   90.00
#
_symmetry.space_group_name_H-M   'P 1'
#
loop_
_entity.id
_entity.type
_entity.pdbx_description
1 polymer ?
#
loop_
_entity_poly.entity_id
_entity_poly.type
_entity_poly.pdbx_seq_one_letter_code
_entity_poly.pdbx_strand_id
1 'polypeptide(L)'
;MTNNTLHDAADKEAEAPKKSIAREYTEAILIALLLALLIRTFIIQAFKIPSGSMESTLLIGDHILVSKFSYGTHIPNEIPFLNIKLFDDIVLFSEIPQRGDIIVFKFPKDEKRDFIKRVIGLPGDFLEVRRQKVYINDKLYEDTHARHTDPASNDSLVPRDDFGPVLVPEEYVFVMGDNRENSQDS
;
A
#
# COMPACT_ATOMS: atom_id res chain seq x y z
N MET A 1 -50.94 52.99 52.59
CA MET A 1 -51.57 51.80 51.96
C MET A 1 -51.42 52.02 50.46
N THR A 2 -50.77 51.21 49.64
CA THR A 2 -50.19 49.87 49.74
C THR A 2 -49.31 49.69 48.48
N ASN A 3 -48.29 48.84 48.61
CA ASN A 3 -47.24 48.52 47.64
C ASN A 3 -47.75 47.86 46.34
N ASN A 4 -46.87 47.86 45.32
CA ASN A 4 -46.27 46.70 44.62
C ASN A 4 -46.20 46.98 43.11
N THR A 5 -44.99 47.15 42.56
CA THR A 5 -44.14 46.10 41.95
C THR A 5 -44.90 45.25 40.93
N LEU A 6 -44.33 45.18 39.72
CA LEU A 6 -44.39 44.09 38.73
C LEU A 6 -44.23 44.71 37.33
N HIS A 7 -43.01 45.10 36.96
CA HIS A 7 -42.57 45.08 35.56
C HIS A 7 -41.03 45.09 35.45
N ASP A 8 -40.37 44.38 36.37
CA ASP A 8 -38.96 44.00 36.26
C ASP A 8 -38.90 42.46 36.19
N ALA A 9 -39.37 41.92 35.06
CA ALA A 9 -39.00 40.58 34.60
C ALA A 9 -38.26 40.84 33.29
N ALA A 10 -36.99 41.22 33.35
CA ALA A 10 -35.89 40.27 33.26
C ALA A 10 -36.03 39.36 32.03
N ASP A 11 -35.99 39.97 30.84
CA ASP A 11 -35.43 39.33 29.66
C ASP A 11 -33.93 39.08 29.92
N LYS A 12 -33.65 38.04 30.70
CA LYS A 12 -32.34 37.41 30.70
C LYS A 12 -32.29 36.55 29.45
N GLU A 13 -31.96 37.16 28.32
CA GLU A 13 -31.40 36.43 27.20
C GLU A 13 -30.22 35.63 27.74
N ALA A 14 -30.38 34.32 27.79
CA ALA A 14 -29.31 33.41 28.16
C ALA A 14 -28.26 33.49 27.04
N GLU A 15 -27.28 34.38 27.18
CA GLU A 15 -26.08 34.38 26.34
C GLU A 15 -25.47 32.98 26.43
N ALA A 16 -25.57 32.24 25.31
CA ALA A 16 -24.91 30.95 25.17
C ALA A 16 -23.42 31.15 25.51
N PRO A 17 -22.83 30.30 26.37
CA PRO A 17 -21.46 30.51 26.82
C PRO A 17 -20.54 30.53 25.61
N LYS A 18 -19.93 31.71 25.35
CA LYS A 18 -18.94 31.88 24.27
C LYS A 18 -17.87 30.80 24.44
N LYS A 19 -17.74 29.91 23.44
CA LYS A 19 -16.70 28.88 23.43
C LYS A 19 -15.36 29.59 23.68
N SER A 20 -14.57 29.10 24.64
CA SER A 20 -13.27 29.73 24.89
C SER A 20 -12.40 29.59 23.64
N ILE A 21 -11.64 30.63 23.31
CA ILE A 21 -10.72 30.64 22.17
C ILE A 21 -9.82 29.39 22.19
N ALA A 22 -9.38 28.96 23.38
CA ALA A 22 -8.60 27.73 23.57
C ALA A 22 -9.37 26.45 23.18
N ARG A 23 -10.69 26.39 23.41
CA ARG A 23 -11.54 25.27 23.00
C ARG A 23 -11.66 25.19 21.48
N GLU A 24 -11.77 26.32 20.78
CA GLU A 24 -11.84 26.36 19.31
C GLU A 24 -10.55 25.87 18.66
N TYR A 25 -9.39 26.33 19.15
CA TYR A 25 -8.09 25.81 18.67
C TYR A 25 -7.91 24.33 18.97
N THR A 26 -8.33 23.88 20.16
CA THR A 26 -8.23 22.46 20.55
C THR A 26 -9.14 21.58 19.67
N GLU A 27 -10.37 22.02 19.42
CA GLU A 27 -11.34 21.34 18.54
C GLU A 27 -10.79 21.24 17.11
N ALA A 28 -10.22 22.32 16.58
CA ALA A 28 -9.58 22.32 15.25
C ALA A 28 -8.38 21.38 15.17
N ILE A 29 -7.49 21.38 16.18
CA ILE A 29 -6.33 20.48 16.23
C ILE A 29 -6.79 19.01 16.31
N LEU A 30 -7.80 18.70 17.13
CA LEU A 30 -8.34 17.35 17.23
C LEU A 30 -8.96 16.89 15.91
N ILE A 31 -9.72 17.74 15.22
CA ILE A 31 -10.29 17.41 13.90
C ILE A 31 -9.17 17.19 12.88
N ALA A 32 -8.15 18.05 12.86
CA ALA A 32 -7.00 17.90 11.96
C ALA A 32 -6.24 16.59 12.22
N LEU A 33 -6.03 16.21 13.49
CA LEU A 33 -5.40 14.94 13.86
C LEU A 33 -6.27 13.74 13.48
N LEU A 34 -7.58 13.81 13.70
CA LEU A 34 -8.53 12.77 13.30
C LEU A 34 -8.53 12.57 11.78
N LEU A 35 -8.60 13.67 11.02
CA LEU A 35 -8.54 13.62 9.55
C LEU A 35 -7.19 13.09 9.06
N ALA A 36 -6.07 13.54 9.64
CA ALA A 36 -4.75 13.02 9.31
C ALA A 36 -4.63 11.52 9.60
N LEU A 37 -5.21 11.05 10.71
CA LEU A 37 -5.26 9.63 11.07
C LEU A 37 -6.11 8.83 10.08
N LEU A 38 -7.26 9.36 9.68
CA LEU A 38 -8.13 8.72 8.68
C LEU A 38 -7.44 8.62 7.32
N ILE A 39 -6.86 9.71 6.82
CA ILE A 39 -6.12 9.73 5.55
C ILE A 39 -4.95 8.75 5.58
N ARG A 40 -4.17 8.73 6.67
CA ARG A 40 -3.04 7.81 6.85
C ARG A 40 -3.45 6.34 6.97
N THR A 41 -4.62 6.09 7.54
CA THR A 41 -5.15 4.74 7.72
C THR A 41 -5.66 4.18 6.40
N PHE A 42 -6.45 4.96 5.64
CA PHE A 42 -7.20 4.44 4.49
C PHE A 42 -6.68 4.82 3.10
N ILE A 43 -5.95 5.93 2.97
CA ILE A 43 -5.67 6.50 1.64
C ILE A 43 -4.20 6.28 1.24
N ILE A 44 -3.25 6.76 2.05
CA ILE A 44 -1.84 6.84 1.65
C ILE A 44 -0.94 6.28 2.76
N GLN A 45 0.01 5.44 2.37
CA GLN A 45 1.16 5.07 3.21
C GLN A 45 2.47 5.49 2.55
N ALA A 46 3.29 6.20 3.32
CA ALA A 46 4.66 6.50 2.91
C ALA A 46 5.55 5.31 3.25
N PHE A 47 6.30 4.82 2.26
CA PHE A 47 7.32 3.80 2.44
C PHE A 47 8.67 4.34 1.99
N LYS A 48 9.74 3.78 2.58
CA LYS A 48 11.10 3.98 2.13
C LYS A 48 11.61 2.69 1.51
N ILE A 49 12.18 2.76 0.31
CA ILE A 49 12.68 1.58 -0.41
C ILE A 49 13.86 0.97 0.35
N PRO A 50 13.76 -0.28 0.87
CA PRO A 50 14.80 -0.87 1.69
C PRO A 50 15.83 -1.70 0.88
N SER A 51 15.54 -2.01 -0.39
CA SER A 51 16.32 -2.98 -1.18
C SER A 51 16.49 -2.57 -2.65
N GLY A 52 17.56 -3.07 -3.29
CA GLY A 52 17.90 -2.80 -4.70
C GLY A 52 17.24 -3.74 -5.72
N SER A 53 16.23 -4.51 -5.33
CA SER A 53 15.49 -5.41 -6.25
C SER A 53 14.78 -4.63 -7.36
N MET A 54 14.50 -3.34 -7.14
CA MET A 54 13.89 -2.43 -8.11
C MET A 54 14.88 -1.36 -8.61
N GLU A 55 16.21 -1.52 -8.43
CA GLU A 55 17.26 -0.48 -8.61
C GLU A 55 17.40 0.13 -10.02
N SER A 56 16.60 -0.29 -11.01
CA SER A 56 16.45 0.40 -12.31
C SER A 56 15.32 1.43 -12.33
N THR A 57 14.29 1.25 -11.49
CA THR A 57 13.08 2.10 -11.45
C THR A 57 12.98 2.86 -10.12
N LEU A 58 13.34 2.23 -9.00
CA LEU A 58 13.27 2.77 -7.64
C LEU A 58 14.61 2.59 -6.95
N LEU A 59 15.24 3.69 -6.53
CA LEU A 59 16.53 3.65 -5.88
C LEU A 59 16.38 3.41 -4.36
N ILE A 60 17.42 2.81 -3.78
CA ILE A 60 17.47 2.58 -2.33
C ILE A 60 17.42 3.93 -1.62
N GLY A 61 16.46 4.07 -0.70
CA GLY A 61 16.26 5.30 0.06
C GLY A 61 15.22 6.27 -0.50
N ASP A 62 14.66 6.00 -1.68
CA ASP A 62 13.54 6.77 -2.21
C ASP A 62 12.31 6.65 -1.30
N HIS A 63 11.54 7.74 -1.23
CA HIS A 63 10.27 7.80 -0.51
C HIS A 63 9.14 7.70 -1.51
N ILE A 64 8.31 6.66 -1.38
CA ILE A 64 7.15 6.44 -2.23
C ILE A 64 5.87 6.59 -1.42
N LEU A 65 4.84 7.12 -2.07
CA LEU A 65 3.48 7.14 -1.54
C LEU A 65 2.70 6.01 -2.22
N VAL A 66 2.28 5.04 -1.42
CA VAL A 66 1.52 3.88 -1.89
C VAL A 66 0.05 4.13 -1.61
N SER A 67 -0.77 3.98 -2.65
CA SER A 67 -2.23 3.95 -2.52
C SER A 67 -2.65 2.62 -1.93
N LYS A 68 -3.29 2.66 -0.76
CA LYS A 68 -3.85 1.46 -0.12
C LYS A 68 -5.21 1.05 -0.68
N PHE A 69 -5.85 1.94 -1.42
CA PHE A 69 -7.23 1.72 -1.89
C PHE A 69 -7.28 0.99 -3.23
N SER A 70 -6.21 1.04 -4.02
CA SER A 70 -6.24 0.68 -5.45
C SER A 70 -6.50 -0.80 -5.75
N TYR A 71 -6.17 -1.73 -4.84
CA TYR A 71 -6.23 -3.18 -5.12
C TYR A 71 -6.93 -4.01 -4.03
N GLY A 72 -7.51 -3.33 -3.03
CA GLY A 72 -7.83 -3.99 -1.77
C GLY A 72 -7.96 -2.98 -0.64
N THR A 73 -9.16 -2.67 -0.14
CA THR A 73 -9.25 -1.91 1.11
C THR A 73 -8.83 -2.82 2.27
N HIS A 74 -7.53 -3.02 2.47
CA HIS A 74 -7.01 -3.55 3.71
C HIS A 74 -7.25 -2.48 4.77
N ILE A 75 -8.33 -2.63 5.55
CA ILE A 75 -8.53 -1.82 6.74
C ILE A 75 -7.40 -2.20 7.69
N PRO A 76 -6.38 -1.34 7.89
CA PRO A 76 -5.27 -1.68 8.75
C PRO A 76 -5.83 -1.81 10.16
N ASN A 77 -5.63 -2.97 10.76
CA ASN A 77 -6.00 -3.22 12.14
C ASN A 77 -5.13 -2.45 13.14
N GLU A 78 -4.05 -1.80 12.70
CA GLU A 78 -3.12 -1.07 13.55
C GLU A 78 -3.43 0.44 13.60
N ILE A 79 -3.70 0.94 14.81
CA ILE A 79 -3.79 2.39 15.05
C ILE A 79 -2.43 3.01 14.71
N PRO A 80 -2.36 4.04 13.82
CA PRO A 80 -1.12 4.73 13.52
C PRO A 80 -0.40 5.17 14.79
N PHE A 81 0.92 4.96 14.85
CA PHE A 81 1.81 5.30 15.97
C PHE A 81 1.72 4.42 17.22
N LEU A 82 0.65 3.63 17.40
CA LEU A 82 0.45 2.81 18.60
C LEU A 82 0.68 1.31 18.37
N ASN A 83 0.70 0.82 17.12
CA ASN A 83 0.89 -0.60 16.77
C ASN A 83 -0.07 -1.55 17.52
N ILE A 84 -1.27 -1.09 17.85
CA ILE A 84 -2.31 -1.88 18.54
C ILE A 84 -3.26 -2.44 17.48
N LYS A 85 -3.40 -3.77 17.41
CA LYS A 85 -4.34 -4.47 16.52
C LYS A 85 -5.75 -4.47 17.12
N LEU A 86 -6.73 -3.95 16.39
CA LEU A 86 -8.11 -3.80 16.88
C LEU A 86 -9.08 -4.90 16.36
N PHE A 87 -8.95 -5.34 15.11
CA PHE A 87 -9.79 -6.37 14.47
C PHE A 87 -9.00 -7.17 13.41
N ASP A 88 -9.60 -8.20 12.82
CA ASP A 88 -9.02 -8.91 11.67
C ASP A 88 -9.08 -8.05 10.39
N ASP A 89 -8.13 -8.23 9.48
CA ASP A 89 -8.05 -7.45 8.23
C ASP A 89 -9.28 -7.76 7.35
N ILE A 90 -10.16 -6.77 7.17
CA ILE A 90 -11.33 -6.90 6.30
C ILE A 90 -10.94 -6.47 4.90
N VAL A 91 -11.06 -7.36 3.91
CA VAL A 91 -10.92 -7.04 2.48
C VAL A 91 -12.31 -6.87 1.89
N LEU A 92 -12.67 -5.64 1.49
CA LEU A 92 -14.02 -5.31 1.04
C LEU A 92 -14.19 -5.46 -0.49
N PHE A 93 -13.13 -5.17 -1.25
CA PHE A 93 -13.05 -5.29 -2.71
C PHE A 93 -11.61 -5.64 -3.07
N SER A 94 -11.36 -6.61 -3.94
CA SER A 94 -10.02 -6.88 -4.48
C SER A 94 -10.08 -6.72 -5.99
N GLU A 95 -9.40 -5.69 -6.49
CA GLU A 95 -9.15 -5.57 -7.92
C GLU A 95 -7.82 -6.27 -8.22
N ILE A 96 -7.83 -7.13 -9.23
CA ILE A 96 -6.61 -7.79 -9.69
C ILE A 96 -5.71 -6.71 -10.30
N PRO A 97 -4.45 -6.58 -9.86
CA PRO A 97 -3.54 -5.59 -10.41
C PRO A 97 -3.27 -5.87 -11.89
N GLN A 98 -2.94 -4.82 -12.63
CA GLN A 98 -2.63 -4.92 -14.04
C GLN A 98 -1.16 -5.29 -14.25
N ARG A 99 -0.88 -5.87 -15.41
CA ARG A 99 0.50 -6.19 -15.78
C ARG A 99 1.32 -4.91 -15.88
N GLY A 100 2.50 -4.91 -15.26
CA GLY A 100 3.37 -3.75 -15.16
C GLY A 100 3.18 -2.93 -13.89
N ASP A 101 2.12 -3.14 -13.10
CA ASP A 101 1.93 -2.45 -11.83
C ASP A 101 3.04 -2.81 -10.84
N ILE A 102 3.47 -1.82 -10.04
CA ILE A 102 4.39 -2.04 -8.93
C ILE A 102 3.54 -2.17 -7.67
N ILE A 103 3.62 -3.34 -7.03
CA ILE A 103 2.87 -3.62 -5.82
C ILE A 103 3.80 -3.78 -4.62
N VAL A 104 3.29 -3.43 -3.45
CA VAL A 104 3.96 -3.63 -2.15
C VAL A 104 3.19 -4.70 -1.39
N PHE A 105 3.87 -5.76 -0.97
CA PHE A 105 3.27 -6.85 -0.20
C PHE A 105 4.21 -7.34 0.89
N LYS A 106 3.65 -7.95 1.93
CA LYS A 106 4.42 -8.55 3.02
C LYS A 106 5.07 -9.86 2.56
N PHE A 107 6.35 -10.04 2.85
CA PHE A 107 7.04 -11.26 2.49
C PHE A 107 6.43 -12.48 3.22
N PRO A 108 5.99 -13.54 2.51
CA PRO A 108 5.26 -14.64 3.14
C PRO A 108 5.99 -15.39 4.26
N LYS A 109 7.33 -15.37 4.27
CA LYS A 109 8.13 -16.01 5.34
C LYS A 109 8.43 -15.08 6.52
N ASP A 110 8.34 -13.76 6.32
CA ASP A 110 8.60 -12.75 7.34
C ASP A 110 7.80 -11.48 7.05
N GLU A 111 6.63 -11.39 7.68
CA GLU A 111 5.70 -10.26 7.53
C GLU A 111 6.25 -8.91 8.01
N LYS A 112 7.41 -8.88 8.67
CA LYS A 112 8.10 -7.64 9.05
C LYS A 112 8.78 -6.96 7.86
N ARG A 113 8.87 -7.65 6.72
CA ARG A 113 9.56 -7.18 5.52
C ARG A 113 8.55 -6.93 4.41
N ASP A 114 8.47 -5.68 3.99
CA ASP A 114 7.75 -5.29 2.78
C ASP A 114 8.61 -5.54 1.54
N PHE A 115 8.02 -6.19 0.53
CA PHE A 115 8.62 -6.42 -0.77
C PHE A 115 7.93 -5.54 -1.79
N ILE A 116 8.71 -5.00 -2.73
CA ILE A 116 8.25 -4.14 -3.81
C ILE A 116 8.66 -4.80 -5.10
N LYS A 117 7.68 -5.18 -5.91
CA LYS A 117 7.86 -5.98 -7.11
C LYS A 117 6.91 -5.51 -8.21
N ARG A 118 7.23 -5.84 -9.45
CA ARG A 118 6.38 -5.58 -10.61
C ARG A 118 5.54 -6.81 -10.95
N VAL A 119 4.27 -6.59 -11.26
CA VAL A 119 3.36 -7.62 -11.76
C VAL A 119 3.74 -8.00 -13.18
N ILE A 120 4.15 -9.25 -13.36
CA ILE A 120 4.54 -9.81 -14.64
C ILE A 120 3.49 -10.78 -15.17
N GLY A 121 2.84 -11.59 -14.33
CA GLY A 121 1.81 -12.57 -14.72
C GLY A 121 0.48 -12.31 -14.04
N LEU A 122 -0.63 -12.49 -14.77
CA LEU A 122 -2.00 -12.33 -14.29
C LEU A 122 -2.67 -13.70 -14.11
N PRO A 123 -3.79 -13.79 -13.36
CA PRO A 123 -4.57 -15.02 -13.24
C PRO A 123 -4.86 -15.65 -14.60
N GLY A 124 -4.61 -16.97 -14.71
CA GLY A 124 -4.80 -17.72 -15.94
C GLY A 124 -3.65 -17.65 -16.95
N ASP A 125 -2.61 -16.85 -16.72
CA ASP A 125 -1.42 -16.85 -17.56
C ASP A 125 -0.58 -18.11 -17.35
N PHE A 126 -0.08 -18.65 -18.45
CA PHE A 126 0.98 -19.66 -18.44
C PHE A 126 2.33 -18.99 -18.57
N LEU A 127 3.10 -18.95 -17.49
CA LEU A 127 4.37 -18.24 -17.42
C LEU A 127 5.56 -19.20 -17.41
N GLU A 128 6.57 -18.89 -18.20
CA GLU A 128 7.83 -19.61 -18.24
C GLU A 128 8.98 -18.64 -18.46
N VAL A 129 10.07 -18.81 -17.72
CA VAL A 129 11.31 -18.08 -17.96
C VAL A 129 12.29 -19.05 -18.60
N ARG A 130 12.79 -18.71 -19.79
CA ARG A 130 13.82 -19.49 -20.49
C ARG A 130 15.01 -18.57 -20.79
N ARG A 131 16.17 -18.85 -20.21
CA ARG A 131 17.41 -18.08 -20.39
C ARG A 131 17.17 -16.59 -20.19
N GLN A 132 16.64 -16.23 -19.02
CA GLN A 132 16.32 -14.85 -18.61
C GLN A 132 15.19 -14.18 -19.39
N LYS A 133 14.58 -14.85 -20.37
CA LYS A 133 13.45 -14.32 -21.15
C LYS A 133 12.15 -14.85 -20.59
N VAL A 134 11.21 -13.95 -20.30
CA VAL A 134 9.87 -14.30 -19.84
C VAL A 134 8.99 -14.60 -21.04
N TYR A 135 8.28 -15.72 -20.99
CA TYR A 135 7.26 -16.12 -21.95
C TYR A 135 5.93 -16.21 -21.22
N ILE A 136 4.89 -15.67 -21.84
CA ILE A 136 3.53 -15.64 -21.30
C ILE A 136 2.61 -16.20 -22.39
N ASN A 137 1.96 -17.31 -22.09
CA ASN A 137 1.16 -18.07 -23.05
C ASN A 137 1.96 -18.37 -24.33
N ASP A 138 3.19 -18.88 -24.15
CA ASP A 138 4.19 -19.19 -25.18
C ASP A 138 4.70 -18.00 -26.02
N LYS A 139 4.32 -16.77 -25.71
CA LYS A 139 4.80 -15.57 -26.41
C LYS A 139 5.86 -14.87 -25.59
N LEU A 140 6.94 -14.45 -26.23
CA LEU A 140 7.96 -13.63 -25.59
C LEU A 140 7.31 -12.35 -25.04
N TYR A 141 7.47 -12.12 -23.74
CA TYR A 141 7.07 -10.90 -23.08
C TYR A 141 8.26 -9.94 -23.04
N GLU A 142 8.14 -8.83 -23.76
CA GLU A 142 9.14 -7.76 -23.77
C GLU A 142 8.95 -6.88 -22.55
N ASP A 143 9.71 -7.16 -21.50
CA ASP A 143 9.75 -6.32 -20.31
C ASP A 143 10.77 -5.18 -20.49
N THR A 144 10.29 -3.94 -20.63
CA THR A 144 11.10 -2.74 -20.79
C THR A 144 11.84 -2.32 -19.52
N HIS A 145 11.46 -2.85 -18.35
CA HIS A 145 12.04 -2.52 -17.05
C HIS A 145 13.04 -3.58 -16.56
N ALA A 146 13.00 -4.77 -17.16
CA ALA A 146 13.91 -5.86 -16.82
C ALA A 146 15.37 -5.48 -17.08
N ARG A 147 16.17 -5.56 -16.02
CA ARG A 147 17.61 -5.39 -16.08
C ARG A 147 18.28 -6.69 -15.67
N HIS A 148 19.18 -7.14 -16.54
CA HIS A 148 20.08 -8.25 -16.28
C HIS A 148 21.50 -7.70 -16.07
N THR A 149 22.12 -7.97 -14.92
CA THR A 149 23.51 -7.57 -14.66
C THR A 149 24.52 -8.52 -15.28
N ASP A 150 24.12 -9.78 -15.54
CA ASP A 150 24.96 -10.82 -16.11
C ASP A 150 24.28 -11.47 -17.33
N PRO A 151 25.03 -11.91 -18.35
CA PRO A 151 24.45 -12.63 -19.47
C PRO A 151 23.85 -13.97 -19.00
N ALA A 152 22.79 -14.41 -19.67
CA ALA A 152 22.18 -15.73 -19.45
C ALA A 152 23.23 -16.83 -19.51
N SER A 153 23.21 -17.72 -18.52
CA SER A 153 24.05 -18.90 -18.55
C SER A 153 23.69 -19.76 -19.75
N ASN A 154 24.72 -20.33 -20.41
CA ASN A 154 24.52 -21.37 -21.42
C ASN A 154 24.10 -22.71 -20.80
N ASP A 155 24.25 -22.84 -19.48
CA ASP A 155 23.82 -24.01 -18.73
C ASP A 155 22.32 -23.89 -18.38
N SER A 156 21.53 -24.88 -18.81
CA SER A 156 20.07 -24.90 -18.64
C SER A 156 19.63 -25.31 -17.22
N LEU A 157 20.57 -25.29 -16.27
CA LEU A 157 20.39 -25.72 -14.89
C LEU A 157 20.53 -24.58 -13.89
N VAL A 158 20.56 -23.32 -14.34
CA VAL A 158 20.63 -22.17 -13.44
C VAL A 158 19.19 -21.79 -13.05
N PRO A 159 18.70 -22.12 -11.84
CA PRO A 159 17.30 -21.87 -11.46
C PRO A 159 16.96 -20.38 -11.35
N ARG A 160 17.97 -19.51 -11.41
CA ARG A 160 17.84 -18.05 -11.53
C ARG A 160 17.41 -17.63 -12.95
N ASP A 161 17.90 -18.33 -13.97
CA ASP A 161 17.75 -17.94 -15.38
C ASP A 161 16.59 -18.70 -16.05
N ASP A 162 16.17 -19.84 -15.49
CA ASP A 162 15.07 -20.67 -15.96
C ASP A 162 14.04 -20.92 -14.84
N PHE A 163 12.74 -20.72 -15.13
CA PHE A 163 11.64 -20.90 -14.17
C PHE A 163 10.37 -21.39 -14.87
N GLY A 164 9.57 -22.19 -14.17
CA GLY A 164 8.32 -22.73 -14.70
C GLY A 164 8.54 -23.92 -15.65
N PRO A 165 7.56 -24.20 -16.53
CA PRO A 165 6.33 -23.44 -16.73
C PRO A 165 5.35 -23.54 -15.53
N VAL A 166 4.59 -22.47 -15.28
CA VAL A 166 3.57 -22.41 -14.21
C VAL A 166 2.31 -21.72 -14.70
N LEU A 167 1.14 -22.25 -14.33
CA LEU A 167 -0.13 -21.55 -14.50
C LEU A 167 -0.36 -20.67 -13.27
N VAL A 168 -0.57 -19.37 -13.48
CA VAL A 168 -0.91 -18.44 -12.40
C VAL A 168 -2.34 -18.74 -11.92
N PRO A 169 -2.53 -19.15 -10.65
CA PRO A 169 -3.86 -19.49 -10.14
C PRO A 169 -4.84 -18.30 -10.15
N GLU A 170 -6.13 -18.60 -10.12
CA GLU A 170 -7.17 -17.60 -9.86
C GLU A 170 -6.88 -16.85 -8.55
N GLU A 171 -7.08 -15.53 -8.53
CA GLU A 171 -6.79 -14.61 -7.41
C GLU A 171 -5.30 -14.37 -7.09
N TYR A 172 -4.37 -14.97 -7.83
CA TYR A 172 -2.93 -14.75 -7.65
C TYR A 172 -2.32 -14.00 -8.83
N VAL A 173 -1.25 -13.26 -8.58
CA VAL A 173 -0.40 -12.65 -9.61
C VAL A 173 1.03 -13.13 -9.46
N PHE A 174 1.76 -13.20 -10.57
CA PHE A 174 3.18 -13.48 -10.57
C PHE A 174 3.97 -12.17 -10.63
N VAL A 175 4.90 -11.98 -9.69
CA VAL A 175 5.68 -10.74 -9.58
C VAL A 175 7.18 -11.00 -9.62
N MET A 176 7.91 -10.09 -10.26
CA MET A 176 9.37 -10.11 -10.35
C MET A 176 9.94 -8.73 -9.99
N GLY A 177 11.19 -8.69 -9.52
CA GLY A 177 11.92 -7.43 -9.41
C GLY A 177 12.41 -6.96 -10.78
N ASP A 178 12.62 -5.66 -10.92
CA ASP A 178 13.19 -5.11 -12.16
C ASP A 178 14.69 -5.47 -12.30
N ASN A 179 15.41 -5.63 -11.17
CA ASN A 179 16.79 -6.09 -11.13
C ASN A 179 16.86 -7.61 -10.92
N ARG A 180 16.85 -8.38 -12.01
CA ARG A 180 16.53 -9.82 -12.02
C ARG A 180 17.53 -10.70 -11.28
N GLU A 181 18.79 -10.28 -11.17
CA GLU A 181 19.83 -11.03 -10.47
C GLU A 181 19.90 -10.72 -8.97
N ASN A 182 19.42 -9.55 -8.54
CA ASN A 182 19.43 -9.12 -7.14
C ASN A 182 18.03 -9.21 -6.50
N SER A 183 17.24 -10.17 -6.98
CA SER A 183 15.83 -10.27 -6.65
C SER A 183 15.49 -11.63 -6.05
N GLN A 184 14.98 -11.62 -4.81
CA GLN A 184 14.23 -12.77 -4.31
C GLN A 184 12.82 -12.66 -4.88
N ASP A 185 12.60 -13.35 -6.01
CA ASP A 185 11.32 -13.38 -6.71
C ASP A 185 10.43 -14.53 -6.24
N SER A 186 9.19 -14.50 -6.71
CA SER A 186 8.07 -15.33 -6.23
C SER A 186 8.20 -16.79 -6.64
#